data_AF-A0A2M7WDS3-F1
#
_entry.id   AF-A0A2M7WDS3-F1
#
_cell.length_a   1.000
_cell.length_b   1.000
_cell.length_c   1.000
_cell.angle_alpha   90.00
_cell.angle_beta   90.00
_cell.angle_gamma   90.00
#
_symmetry.space_group_name_H-M   'P 1'
#
loop_
_entity.id
_entity.type
_entity.pdbx_description
1 polymer ?
#
loop_
_entity_poly.entity_id
_entity_poly.type
_entity_poly.pdbx_seq_one_letter_code
_entity_poly.pdbx_strand_id
1 'polypeptide(L)'
;MTEVELADWFAWVQRERMQDVPILHPGLQVEAVGFCDWEGGRLGVLITPWFMNLIFIPGLEEIPETLQTQGHLTLPGATFPATPTDEQGIGRWWSSGLESPMFRFADQAAAVAEALAVLERALRRPEPAPVAQSRRDFLRGRFGG
;
A
#
# COMPACT_ATOMS: atom_id res chain seq x y z
N MET A 1 -7.35 -16.55 -4.92
CA MET A 1 -6.13 -16.19 -4.21
C MET A 1 -6.49 -15.34 -3.01
N THR A 2 -5.93 -15.66 -1.86
CA THR A 2 -6.07 -14.95 -0.58
C THR A 2 -4.72 -14.37 -0.15
N GLU A 3 -4.73 -13.48 0.85
CA GLU A 3 -3.51 -12.95 1.44
C GLU A 3 -2.63 -14.03 2.10
N VAL A 4 -3.23 -15.12 2.58
CA VAL A 4 -2.51 -16.27 3.14
C VAL A 4 -1.75 -17.01 2.05
N GLU A 5 -2.42 -17.33 0.94
CA GLU A 5 -1.78 -17.99 -0.21
C GLU A 5 -0.65 -17.13 -0.81
N LEU A 6 -0.83 -15.81 -0.82
CA LEU A 6 0.20 -14.86 -1.24
C LEU A 6 1.41 -14.89 -0.29
N ALA A 7 1.19 -14.83 1.02
CA ALA A 7 2.27 -14.90 2.01
C ALA A 7 3.02 -16.23 1.93
N ASP A 8 2.30 -17.34 1.77
CA ASP A 8 2.88 -18.67 1.61
C ASP A 8 3.74 -18.77 0.34
N TRP A 9 3.29 -18.19 -0.77
CA TRP A 9 4.07 -18.09 -1.99
C TRP A 9 5.38 -17.33 -1.78
N PHE A 10 5.33 -16.16 -1.14
CA PHE A 10 6.54 -15.39 -0.88
C PHE A 10 7.47 -16.04 0.15
N ALA A 11 6.93 -16.78 1.12
CA ALA A 11 7.74 -17.61 2.02
C ALA A 11 8.43 -18.74 1.26
N TRP A 12 7.77 -19.34 0.27
CA TRP A 12 8.40 -20.29 -0.64
C TRP A 12 9.50 -19.62 -1.50
N VAL A 13 9.24 -18.45 -2.08
CA VAL A 13 10.25 -17.67 -2.82
C VAL A 13 11.47 -17.37 -1.96
N GLN A 14 11.28 -17.00 -0.70
CA GLN A 14 12.37 -16.78 0.25
C GLN A 14 13.25 -18.04 0.35
N ARG A 15 12.62 -19.21 0.54
CA ARG A 15 13.33 -20.48 0.71
C ARG A 15 13.97 -20.99 -0.57
N GLU A 16 13.36 -20.82 -1.74
CA GLU A 16 13.88 -21.47 -2.96
C GLU A 16 14.73 -20.54 -3.83
N ARG A 17 14.51 -19.22 -3.75
CA ARG A 17 15.07 -18.27 -4.71
C ARG A 17 15.94 -17.18 -4.08
N MET A 18 15.83 -16.95 -2.77
CA MET A 18 16.47 -15.81 -2.12
C MET A 18 17.58 -16.16 -1.12
N GLN A 19 17.85 -17.44 -0.83
CA GLN A 19 18.72 -17.86 0.30
C GLN A 19 20.11 -17.21 0.32
N ASP A 20 20.70 -16.91 -0.84
CA ASP A 20 22.05 -16.33 -0.96
C ASP A 20 22.06 -14.84 -1.33
N VAL A 21 20.90 -14.17 -1.31
CA VAL A 21 20.80 -12.76 -1.71
C VAL A 21 21.10 -11.87 -0.49
N PRO A 22 22.12 -10.98 -0.56
CA PRO A 22 22.57 -10.20 0.59
C PRO A 22 21.59 -9.13 1.07
N ILE A 23 20.43 -8.99 0.42
CA ILE A 23 19.40 -8.01 0.76
C ILE A 23 18.42 -8.51 1.82
N LEU A 24 18.50 -9.79 2.22
CA LEU A 24 17.59 -10.37 3.20
C LEU A 24 17.88 -9.83 4.61
N HIS A 25 16.87 -9.23 5.22
CA HIS A 25 16.92 -8.84 6.62
C HIS A 25 16.69 -10.06 7.55
N PRO A 26 17.65 -10.46 8.39
CA PRO A 26 17.54 -11.70 9.17
C PRO A 26 16.49 -11.63 10.29
N GLY A 27 16.13 -10.43 10.76
CA GLY A 27 15.11 -10.22 11.79
C GLY A 27 13.67 -10.05 11.27
N LEU A 28 13.44 -10.22 9.96
CA LEU A 28 12.11 -10.10 9.37
C LEU A 28 11.66 -11.43 8.75
N GLN A 29 10.35 -11.58 8.62
CA GLN A 29 9.68 -12.71 8.00
C GLN A 29 8.63 -12.24 6.99
N VAL A 30 8.17 -13.16 6.14
CA VAL A 30 7.06 -12.89 5.24
C VAL A 30 5.77 -12.79 6.05
N GLU A 31 5.02 -11.70 5.90
CA GLU A 31 3.78 -11.45 6.63
C GLU A 31 2.81 -10.57 5.82
N ALA A 32 1.56 -11.00 5.74
CA ALA A 32 0.45 -10.21 5.20
C ALA A 32 -0.22 -9.41 6.31
N VAL A 33 -0.19 -8.09 6.21
CA VAL A 33 -0.57 -7.16 7.28
C VAL A 33 -1.76 -6.30 6.85
N GLY A 34 -2.76 -6.20 7.73
CA GLY A 34 -3.84 -5.21 7.62
C GLY A 34 -4.77 -5.37 6.42
N PHE A 35 -4.91 -6.58 5.87
CA PHE A 35 -5.76 -6.80 4.71
C PHE A 35 -7.24 -6.55 5.02
N CYS A 36 -7.88 -5.67 4.25
CA CYS A 36 -9.30 -5.34 4.33
C CYS A 36 -9.97 -5.41 2.96
N ASP A 37 -11.30 -5.39 2.94
CA ASP A 37 -12.07 -5.35 1.69
C ASP A 37 -12.01 -3.93 1.10
N TRP A 38 -11.76 -3.85 -0.21
CA TRP A 38 -11.65 -2.59 -0.94
C TRP A 38 -12.04 -2.80 -2.40
N GLU A 39 -13.02 -2.06 -2.91
CA GLU A 39 -13.41 -2.03 -4.34
C GLU A 39 -13.48 -3.44 -4.98
N GLY A 40 -14.23 -4.35 -4.37
CA GLY A 40 -14.43 -5.71 -4.88
C GLY A 40 -13.24 -6.67 -4.72
N GLY A 41 -12.17 -6.24 -4.04
CA GLY A 41 -10.98 -7.05 -3.75
C GLY A 41 -10.48 -6.92 -2.32
N ARG A 42 -9.25 -7.38 -2.08
CA ARG A 42 -8.54 -7.29 -0.80
C ARG A 42 -7.35 -6.36 -0.94
N LEU A 43 -7.23 -5.38 -0.05
CA LEU A 43 -6.12 -4.43 0.03
C LEU A 43 -5.36 -4.62 1.33
N GLY A 44 -4.04 -4.73 1.28
CA GLY A 44 -3.19 -4.80 2.47
C GLY A 44 -1.72 -4.56 2.16
N VAL A 45 -0.83 -4.83 3.11
CA VAL A 45 0.61 -4.71 2.92
C VAL A 45 1.25 -6.09 3.07
N LEU A 46 2.17 -6.42 2.16
CA LEU A 46 3.02 -7.59 2.27
C LEU A 46 4.42 -7.16 2.71
N ILE A 47 4.84 -7.69 3.84
CA ILE A 47 6.21 -7.60 4.35
C ILE A 47 6.96 -8.85 3.90
N THR A 48 8.18 -8.66 3.43
CA THR A 48 9.17 -9.71 3.24
C THR A 48 10.50 -9.25 3.83
N PRO A 49 11.48 -10.13 4.01
CA PRO A 49 12.83 -9.69 4.40
C PRO A 49 13.53 -8.75 3.41
N TRP A 50 13.03 -8.55 2.19
CA TRP A 50 13.69 -7.76 1.14
C TRP A 50 12.86 -6.58 0.59
N PHE A 51 11.54 -6.58 0.77
CA PHE A 51 10.67 -5.44 0.46
C PHE A 51 9.46 -5.37 1.39
N MET A 52 8.83 -4.19 1.43
CA MET A 52 7.47 -3.95 1.88
C MET A 52 6.66 -3.36 0.72
N ASN A 53 5.55 -4.00 0.35
CA ASN A 53 4.71 -3.57 -0.75
C ASN A 53 3.25 -3.42 -0.32
N LEU A 54 2.57 -2.40 -0.84
CA LEU A 54 1.12 -2.34 -0.84
C LEU A 54 0.60 -3.33 -1.89
N ILE A 55 -0.36 -4.17 -1.52
CA ILE A 55 -0.90 -5.23 -2.36
C ILE A 55 -2.41 -5.05 -2.53
N PHE A 56 -2.86 -5.19 -3.78
CA PHE A 56 -4.27 -5.38 -4.10
C PHE A 56 -4.47 -6.75 -4.75
N ILE A 57 -5.31 -7.58 -4.14
CA ILE A 57 -5.74 -8.88 -4.65
C ILE A 57 -7.17 -8.69 -5.20
N PRO A 58 -7.40 -8.91 -6.51
CA PRO A 58 -8.74 -8.80 -7.07
C PRO A 58 -9.65 -9.91 -6.51
N GLY A 59 -10.91 -9.57 -6.23
CA GLY A 59 -11.95 -10.57 -5.99
C GLY A 59 -12.49 -11.14 -7.30
N LEU A 60 -13.73 -11.64 -7.24
CA LEU A 60 -14.45 -12.13 -8.42
C LEU A 60 -15.14 -11.00 -9.21
N GLU A 61 -15.21 -9.80 -8.61
CA GLU A 61 -15.74 -8.59 -9.23
C GLU A 61 -14.72 -7.93 -10.17
N GLU A 62 -15.14 -6.85 -10.84
CA GLU A 62 -14.27 -6.12 -11.76
C GLU A 62 -13.12 -5.40 -11.02
N ILE A 63 -11.91 -5.50 -11.57
CA ILE A 63 -10.74 -4.78 -11.07
C ILE A 63 -10.99 -3.27 -11.20
N PRO A 64 -10.61 -2.43 -10.23
CA PRO A 64 -10.75 -0.98 -10.32
C PRO A 64 -10.23 -0.41 -11.65
N GLU A 65 -11.02 0.44 -12.32
CA GLU A 65 -10.70 0.96 -13.65
C GLU A 65 -9.34 1.69 -13.69
N THR A 66 -9.00 2.42 -12.62
CA THR A 66 -7.72 3.13 -12.48
C THR A 66 -6.52 2.18 -12.46
N LEU A 67 -6.67 1.00 -11.86
CA LEU A 67 -5.64 -0.04 -11.88
C LEU A 67 -5.48 -0.63 -13.28
N GLN A 68 -6.58 -0.85 -14.01
CA GLN A 68 -6.54 -1.44 -15.34
C GLN A 68 -5.94 -0.49 -16.39
N THR A 69 -6.37 0.77 -16.37
CA THR A 69 -6.10 1.73 -17.45
C THR A 69 -4.86 2.58 -17.21
N GLN A 70 -4.60 2.93 -15.95
CA GLN A 70 -3.51 3.83 -15.57
C GLN A 70 -2.39 3.11 -14.83
N GLY A 71 -2.59 1.89 -14.35
CA GLY A 71 -1.63 1.22 -13.47
C GLY A 71 -1.46 1.95 -12.14
N HIS A 72 -2.54 2.54 -11.61
CA HIS A 72 -2.53 3.25 -10.34
C HIS A 72 -3.63 2.74 -9.42
N LEU A 73 -3.29 2.50 -8.16
CA LEU A 73 -4.24 2.23 -7.09
C LEU A 73 -4.62 3.55 -6.43
N THR A 74 -5.83 4.02 -6.68
CA THR A 74 -6.33 5.26 -6.09
C THR A 74 -7.10 4.94 -4.81
N LEU A 75 -6.55 5.37 -3.67
CA LEU A 75 -7.16 5.27 -2.35
C LEU A 75 -7.58 6.68 -1.88
N PRO A 76 -8.48 6.80 -0.88
CA PRO A 76 -9.00 8.10 -0.45
C PRO A 76 -7.94 9.12 -0.03
N GLY A 77 -6.84 8.64 0.56
CA GLY A 77 -5.75 9.46 1.09
C GLY A 77 -4.52 9.55 0.19
N ALA A 78 -4.38 8.66 -0.79
CA ALA A 78 -3.20 8.60 -1.64
C ALA A 78 -3.44 7.77 -2.91
N THR A 79 -2.67 8.08 -3.95
CA THR A 79 -2.60 7.26 -5.17
C THR A 79 -1.22 6.63 -5.27
N PHE A 80 -1.17 5.32 -5.56
CA PHE A 80 0.06 4.55 -5.67
C PHE A 80 0.23 4.00 -7.09
N PRO A 81 1.42 4.07 -7.70
CA PRO A 81 1.68 3.31 -8.92
C PRO A 81 1.62 1.82 -8.58
N ALA A 82 0.93 1.02 -9.38
CA ALA A 82 0.65 -0.36 -9.09
C ALA A 82 0.89 -1.22 -10.33
N THR A 83 1.73 -2.24 -10.20
CA THR A 83 2.09 -3.14 -11.29
C THR A 83 1.41 -4.50 -11.11
N PRO A 84 0.71 -5.03 -12.13
CA PRO A 84 0.15 -6.37 -12.08
C PRO A 84 1.26 -7.42 -12.05
N THR A 85 1.04 -8.49 -11.30
CA THR A 85 1.85 -9.70 -11.32
C THR A 85 0.92 -10.89 -11.49
N ASP A 86 1.24 -11.74 -12.46
CA ASP A 86 0.57 -13.01 -12.70
C ASP A 86 1.53 -14.14 -12.38
N GLU A 87 1.19 -14.94 -11.38
CA GLU A 87 1.96 -16.13 -11.04
C GLU A 87 1.12 -17.38 -11.28
N GLN A 88 1.68 -18.31 -12.05
CA GLN A 88 0.96 -19.52 -12.48
C GLN A 88 0.65 -20.40 -11.25
N GLY A 89 -0.63 -20.71 -11.07
CA GLY A 89 -1.09 -21.56 -9.96
C GLY A 89 -1.32 -20.83 -8.63
N ILE A 90 -0.98 -19.54 -8.54
CA ILE A 90 -1.22 -18.71 -7.35
C ILE A 90 -2.32 -17.68 -7.64
N GLY A 91 -2.19 -16.95 -8.75
CA GLY A 91 -3.17 -15.95 -9.19
C GLY A 91 -2.53 -14.62 -9.54
N ARG A 92 -3.40 -13.61 -9.73
CA ARG A 92 -3.01 -12.24 -10.08
C ARG A 92 -3.13 -11.32 -8.87
N TRP A 93 -2.16 -10.43 -8.67
CA TRP A 93 -2.27 -9.28 -7.76
C TRP A 93 -1.62 -8.04 -8.39
N TRP A 94 -1.84 -6.89 -7.77
CA TRP A 94 -1.08 -5.67 -8.03
C TRP A 94 -0.22 -5.34 -6.82
N SER A 95 0.96 -4.79 -7.09
CA SER A 95 1.87 -4.35 -6.05
C SER A 95 2.39 -2.95 -6.30
N SER A 96 2.57 -2.19 -5.20
CA SER A 96 3.28 -0.92 -5.18
C SER A 96 4.40 -0.99 -4.15
N GLY A 97 5.63 -0.66 -4.56
CA GLY A 97 6.77 -0.63 -3.66
C GLY A 97 6.62 0.47 -2.62
N LEU A 98 6.65 0.12 -1.34
CA LEU A 98 6.66 1.08 -0.23
C LEU A 98 8.08 1.29 0.31
N GLU A 99 8.80 0.20 0.53
CA GLU A 99 10.15 0.23 1.08
C GLU A 99 10.97 -0.95 0.56
N SER A 100 12.21 -0.68 0.18
CA SER A 100 13.24 -1.68 -0.12
C SER A 100 14.59 -0.96 -0.24
N PRO A 101 15.69 -1.53 0.31
CA PRO A 101 15.76 -2.74 1.13
C PRO A 101 15.23 -2.52 2.55
N MET A 102 14.96 -3.60 3.28
CA MET A 102 14.28 -3.57 4.59
C MET A 102 15.19 -3.23 5.79
N PHE A 103 16.45 -2.87 5.55
CA PHE A 103 17.46 -2.62 6.60
C PHE A 103 17.19 -1.43 7.52
N ARG A 104 16.23 -0.57 7.19
CA ARG A 104 15.84 0.53 8.08
C ARG A 104 15.01 0.09 9.29
N PHE A 105 14.41 -1.11 9.22
CA PHE A 105 13.55 -1.61 10.29
C PHE A 105 14.40 -2.40 11.29
N ALA A 106 14.19 -2.15 12.58
CA ALA A 106 14.93 -2.84 13.63
C ALA A 106 14.49 -4.31 13.80
N ASP A 107 13.18 -4.55 13.67
CA ASP A 107 12.54 -5.85 13.86
C ASP A 107 11.18 -5.91 13.14
N GLN A 108 10.52 -7.07 13.24
CA GLN A 108 9.21 -7.30 12.64
C GLN A 108 8.14 -6.34 13.18
N ALA A 109 8.16 -6.02 14.46
CA ALA A 109 7.15 -5.15 15.07
C ALA A 109 7.23 -3.73 14.50
N ALA A 110 8.44 -3.20 14.27
CA ALA A 110 8.65 -1.91 13.62
C ALA A 110 8.14 -1.91 12.17
N ALA A 111 8.37 -2.99 11.42
CA ALA A 111 7.87 -3.12 10.05
C ALA A 111 6.35 -3.21 9.98
N VAL A 112 5.72 -3.98 10.89
CA VAL A 112 4.25 -4.09 11.00
C VAL A 112 3.61 -2.76 11.38
N ALA A 113 4.20 -2.03 12.34
CA ALA A 113 3.72 -0.72 12.74
C ALA A 113 3.71 0.29 11.58
N GLU A 114 4.78 0.32 10.78
CA GLU A 114 4.85 1.16 9.58
C GLU A 114 3.82 0.74 8.53
N ALA A 115 3.68 -0.57 8.27
CA ALA A 115 2.71 -1.10 7.32
C ALA A 115 1.27 -0.68 7.65
N LEU A 116 0.88 -0.78 8.92
CA LEU A 116 -0.43 -0.35 9.40
C LEU A 116 -0.60 1.17 9.30
N ALA A 117 0.43 1.96 9.63
CA ALA A 117 0.39 3.42 9.53
C ALA A 117 0.24 3.89 8.07
N VAL A 118 0.91 3.22 7.12
CA VAL A 118 0.75 3.49 5.68
C VAL A 118 -0.68 3.17 5.23
N LEU A 119 -1.23 2.01 5.59
CA LEU A 119 -2.60 1.64 5.26
C LEU A 119 -3.62 2.64 5.82
N GLU A 120 -3.48 3.01 7.09
CA GLU A 120 -4.37 3.96 7.74
C GLU A 120 -4.36 5.32 7.02
N ARG A 121 -3.16 5.85 6.71
CA ARG A 121 -3.02 7.11 5.98
C ARG A 121 -3.57 7.02 4.56
N ALA A 122 -3.37 5.90 3.88
CA ALA A 122 -3.84 5.70 2.51
C ALA A 122 -5.37 5.62 2.43
N LEU A 123 -6.02 5.03 3.44
CA LEU A 123 -7.47 4.87 3.51
C LEU A 123 -8.18 6.10 4.10
N ARG A 124 -7.48 6.94 4.86
CA ARG A 124 -8.04 8.16 5.43
C ARG A 124 -8.28 9.21 4.35
N ARG A 125 -9.52 9.66 4.20
CA ARG A 125 -9.85 10.82 3.36
C ARG A 125 -9.18 12.08 3.94
N PRO A 126 -8.47 12.89 3.13
CA PRO A 126 -7.92 14.16 3.61
C PRO A 126 -9.07 15.09 4.00
N GLU A 127 -8.99 15.69 5.19
CA GLU A 127 -9.91 16.77 5.55
C GLU A 127 -9.64 17.97 4.62
N PRO A 128 -10.70 18.65 4.14
CA PRO A 128 -10.52 19.88 3.39
C PRO A 128 -9.80 20.88 4.29
N ALA A 129 -8.64 21.37 3.84
CA ALA A 129 -7.91 22.41 4.56
C ALA A 129 -8.87 23.57 4.85
N PRO A 130 -8.87 24.14 6.08
CA PRO A 130 -9.71 25.27 6.38
C PRO A 130 -9.35 26.39 5.41
N VAL A 131 -10.33 26.79 4.59
CA VAL A 131 -10.19 27.87 3.63
C VAL A 131 -9.82 29.09 4.46
N ALA A 132 -8.55 29.50 4.42
CA ALA A 132 -8.11 30.74 5.02
C ALA A 132 -8.91 31.83 4.33
N GLN A 133 -9.93 32.34 5.03
CA GLN A 133 -10.74 33.44 4.54
C GLN A 133 -9.77 34.56 4.21
N SER A 134 -9.64 34.82 2.92
CA SER A 134 -8.80 35.87 2.38
C SER A 134 -9.15 37.16 3.10
N ARG A 135 -8.17 37.77 3.78
CA ARG A 135 -8.28 39.09 4.43
C ARG A 135 -8.71 40.21 3.47
N ARG A 136 -8.96 39.92 2.18
CA ARG A 136 -9.46 40.85 1.16
C ARG A 136 -10.93 41.22 1.29
N ASP A 137 -11.76 40.46 2.04
CA ASP A 137 -13.15 40.87 2.28
C ASP A 137 -13.30 41.94 3.37
N PHE A 138 -12.25 42.19 4.16
CA PHE A 138 -12.28 43.22 5.21
C PHE A 138 -12.02 44.65 4.68
N LEU A 139 -11.56 44.81 3.43
CA LEU A 139 -11.20 46.13 2.86
C LEU A 139 -12.25 46.71 1.90
N ARG A 140 -13.42 46.09 1.71
CA ARG A 140 -14.54 46.65 0.91
C ARG A 140 -15.73 47.13 1.71
N GLY A 141 -15.68 47.00 3.05
CA GLY A 141 -16.73 47.50 3.93
C GLY A 141 -16.38 48.83 4.57
N ARG A 142 -16.91 49.93 4.00
CA ARG A 142 -17.39 51.12 4.73
C ARG A 142 -16.35 52.18 5.15
N PHE A 143 -16.14 53.19 4.29
CA PHE A 143 -16.05 54.61 4.67
C PHE A 143 -16.36 55.50 3.46
N GLY A 144 -17.29 56.46 3.62
CA GLY A 144 -17.38 57.68 2.80
C GLY A 144 -18.66 57.86 2.00
N GLY A 145 -19.58 58.68 2.51
CA GLY A 145 -20.82 59.12 1.85
C GLY A 145 -21.90 59.44 2.87
#